data_AF-A0A7H0I7S6-F1
#
_entry.id   AF-A0A7H0I7S6-F1
#
_cell.length_a   1.000
_cell.length_b   1.000
_cell.length_c   1.000
_cell.angle_alpha   90.00
_cell.angle_beta   90.00
_cell.angle_gamma   90.00
#
_symmetry.space_group_name_H-M   'P 1'
#
loop_
_entity.id
_entity.type
_entity.pdbx_description
1 polymer ?
#
loop_
_entity_poly.entity_id
_entity_poly.type
_entity_poly.pdbx_seq_one_letter_code
_entity_poly.pdbx_strand_id
1 'polypeptide(L)'
;MGAGIAENGATRGDLCRSLGHHENPESALADSCWQDPEDLDEDERAAQPALIAAAERYAARYGRPSLRTHADVLDLLLAAGVIYEVPDAHGTPRFYPRTPAPVPADVFDLTEEEAAIQRRLRIDSAYEADSYRVIDLFEPDGERHEEVVTSLDRLARLIDGDPHDAREAVRLLTEAGDFTTSLDLTGLPSHKVFRIRCDWEHFDRARIGIHGLTEDGRLAVTLPDDL
;
A
#
# COMPACT_ATOMS: atom_id res chain seq x y z
N MET A 1 -1.18 12.66 20.94
CA MET A 1 -1.13 11.44 21.79
C MET A 1 -0.88 10.27 20.86
N GLY A 2 0.35 9.75 20.78
CA GLY A 2 0.72 8.78 19.76
C GLY A 2 2.17 8.33 19.90
N ALA A 3 2.55 7.89 21.09
CA ALA A 3 3.81 7.21 21.36
C ALA A 3 3.51 6.25 22.51
N GLY A 4 3.43 4.95 22.23
CA GLY A 4 3.13 3.98 23.30
C GLY A 4 2.99 2.52 22.89
N ILE A 5 2.60 2.22 21.64
CA ILE A 5 2.40 0.82 21.22
C ILE A 5 3.72 0.17 20.73
N ALA A 6 4.62 0.96 20.12
CA ALA A 6 5.88 0.42 19.58
C ALA A 6 6.93 0.05 20.64
N GLU A 7 6.92 0.68 21.82
CA GLU A 7 7.97 0.47 22.83
C GLU A 7 7.68 -0.69 23.80
N ASN A 8 6.42 -1.16 23.90
CA ASN A 8 6.02 -2.17 24.91
C ASN A 8 5.39 -3.46 24.33
N GLY A 9 5.19 -3.55 23.02
CA GLY A 9 4.57 -4.69 22.35
C GLY A 9 3.10 -4.93 22.72
N ALA A 10 2.32 -5.50 21.82
CA ALA A 10 0.93 -5.86 22.10
C ALA A 10 0.86 -7.23 22.79
N THR A 11 -0.01 -7.41 23.79
CA THR A 11 -0.33 -8.77 24.26
C THR A 11 -1.32 -9.46 23.32
N ARG A 12 -1.45 -10.78 23.44
CA ARG A 12 -2.53 -11.53 22.77
C ARG A 12 -3.92 -11.04 23.13
N GLY A 13 -4.15 -10.70 24.40
CA GLY A 13 -5.43 -10.15 24.85
C GLY A 13 -5.73 -8.76 24.28
N ASP A 14 -4.70 -7.96 23.96
CA ASP A 14 -4.88 -6.66 23.32
C ASP A 14 -5.28 -6.84 21.85
N LEU A 15 -4.59 -7.73 21.13
CA LEU A 15 -4.91 -8.04 19.73
C LEU A 15 -6.29 -8.69 19.58
N CYS A 16 -6.63 -9.67 20.41
CA CYS A 16 -7.96 -10.30 20.34
C CYS A 16 -9.09 -9.31 20.63
N ARG A 17 -8.88 -8.33 21.52
CA ARG A 17 -9.87 -7.28 21.80
C ARG A 17 -9.98 -6.25 20.69
N SER A 18 -8.90 -5.96 19.96
CA SER A 18 -8.97 -5.06 18.81
C SER A 18 -9.58 -5.72 17.57
N LEU A 19 -9.48 -7.06 17.46
CA LEU A 19 -9.96 -7.82 16.31
C LEU A 19 -11.42 -8.29 16.47
N GLY A 20 -11.92 -8.40 17.71
CA GLY A 20 -13.32 -8.66 17.99
C GLY A 20 -14.10 -7.36 18.15
N HIS A 21 -15.12 -7.16 17.32
CA HIS A 21 -16.10 -6.08 17.45
C HIS A 21 -17.51 -6.64 17.61
N HIS A 22 -18.49 -5.78 17.91
CA HIS A 22 -19.84 -6.22 18.29
C HIS A 22 -20.53 -7.13 17.27
N GLU A 23 -20.22 -6.99 15.98
CA GLU A 23 -20.76 -7.78 14.87
C GLU A 23 -19.93 -9.05 14.56
N ASN A 24 -18.70 -9.13 15.07
CA ASN A 24 -17.84 -10.32 14.96
C ASN A 24 -17.19 -10.63 16.33
N PRO A 25 -17.99 -11.09 17.31
CA PRO A 25 -17.50 -11.35 18.67
C PRO A 25 -16.55 -12.56 18.72
N GLU A 26 -16.65 -13.47 17.76
CA GLU A 26 -15.80 -14.67 17.66
C GLU A 26 -14.50 -14.39 16.88
N SER A 27 -14.33 -13.18 16.35
CA SER A 27 -13.20 -12.82 15.49
C SER A 27 -13.03 -13.79 14.31
N ALA A 28 -14.14 -14.27 13.75
CA ALA A 28 -14.18 -15.13 12.58
C ALA A 28 -13.45 -14.43 11.42
N LEU A 29 -12.63 -15.19 10.69
CA LEU A 29 -11.82 -14.64 9.59
C LEU A 29 -12.67 -14.29 8.36
N ALA A 30 -13.85 -14.90 8.24
CA ALA A 30 -14.79 -14.62 7.17
C ALA A 30 -15.52 -13.29 7.33
N ASP A 31 -15.42 -12.65 8.50
CA ASP A 31 -16.04 -11.36 8.76
C ASP A 31 -14.92 -10.33 8.96
N SER A 32 -14.98 -9.21 8.23
CA SER A 32 -13.96 -8.16 8.34
C SER A 32 -13.89 -7.64 9.79
N CYS A 33 -12.68 -7.40 10.29
CA CYS A 33 -12.47 -6.73 11.58
C CYS A 33 -12.29 -5.21 11.45
N TRP A 34 -12.34 -4.68 10.22
CA TRP A 34 -12.06 -3.27 9.92
C TRP A 34 -13.17 -2.57 9.15
N GLN A 35 -14.07 -3.31 8.51
CA GLN A 35 -15.16 -2.79 7.68
C GLN A 35 -16.48 -3.41 8.10
N ASP A 36 -17.55 -2.63 8.06
CA ASP A 36 -18.89 -3.17 8.13
C ASP A 36 -19.08 -4.11 6.92
N PRO A 37 -19.57 -5.34 7.10
CA PRO A 37 -19.87 -6.23 5.97
C PRO A 37 -20.85 -5.60 4.96
N GLU A 38 -21.64 -4.59 5.35
CA GLU A 38 -22.49 -3.80 4.46
C GLU A 38 -21.72 -2.78 3.60
N ASP A 39 -20.49 -2.42 3.99
CA ASP A 39 -19.60 -1.50 3.26
C ASP A 39 -18.76 -2.19 2.18
N LEU A 40 -18.73 -3.53 2.15
CA LEU A 40 -18.00 -4.29 1.13
C LEU A 40 -18.80 -4.32 -0.19
N ASP A 41 -18.14 -3.95 -1.28
CA ASP A 41 -18.76 -4.06 -2.60
C ASP A 41 -18.97 -5.54 -3.01
N GLU A 42 -19.70 -5.77 -4.11
CA GLU A 42 -20.02 -7.13 -4.58
C GLU A 42 -18.76 -7.92 -4.98
N ASP A 43 -17.75 -7.24 -5.53
CA ASP A 43 -16.52 -7.86 -6.00
C ASP A 43 -15.61 -8.25 -4.84
N GLU A 44 -15.48 -7.40 -3.81
CA GLU A 44 -14.76 -7.68 -2.57
C GLU A 44 -15.35 -8.88 -1.83
N ARG A 45 -16.68 -8.95 -1.72
CA ARG A 45 -17.37 -10.11 -1.12
C ARG A 45 -17.16 -11.38 -1.93
N ALA A 46 -17.15 -11.28 -3.27
CA ALA A 46 -16.90 -12.43 -4.14
C ALA A 46 -15.44 -12.93 -4.07
N ALA A 47 -14.48 -12.04 -3.80
CA ALA A 47 -13.06 -12.38 -3.70
C ALA A 47 -12.68 -13.03 -2.36
N GLN A 48 -13.43 -12.77 -1.29
CA GLN A 48 -13.10 -13.20 0.07
C GLN A 48 -12.83 -14.72 0.23
N PRO A 49 -13.61 -15.64 -0.37
CA PRO A 49 -13.33 -17.07 -0.27
C PRO A 49 -11.98 -17.46 -0.90
N ALA A 50 -11.59 -16.80 -1.99
CA ALA A 50 -10.30 -17.05 -2.65
C ALA A 50 -9.13 -16.57 -1.78
N LEU A 51 -9.28 -15.41 -1.11
CA LEU A 51 -8.29 -14.89 -0.17
C LEU A 51 -8.10 -15.82 1.03
N ILE A 52 -9.20 -16.33 1.61
CA ILE A 52 -9.14 -17.30 2.71
C ILE A 52 -8.47 -18.60 2.24
N ALA A 53 -8.80 -19.12 1.06
CA ALA A 53 -8.18 -20.33 0.52
C ALA A 53 -6.67 -20.14 0.26
N ALA A 54 -6.25 -18.96 -0.20
CA ALA A 54 -4.83 -18.62 -0.32
C ALA A 54 -4.13 -18.60 1.05
N ALA A 55 -4.76 -18.00 2.06
CA ALA A 55 -4.25 -17.98 3.43
C ALA A 55 -4.14 -19.39 4.04
N GLU A 56 -5.13 -20.27 3.80
CA GLU A 56 -5.09 -21.68 4.22
C GLU A 56 -3.95 -22.46 3.56
N ARG A 57 -3.63 -22.18 2.29
CA ARG A 57 -2.47 -22.77 1.60
C ARG A 57 -1.17 -22.43 2.34
N TYR A 58 -1.02 -21.19 2.80
CA TYR A 58 0.12 -20.78 3.62
C TYR A 58 0.09 -21.44 5.00
N ALA A 59 -1.07 -21.54 5.64
CA ALA A 59 -1.21 -22.22 6.93
C ALA A 59 -0.75 -23.70 6.87
N ALA A 60 -1.18 -24.43 5.83
CA ALA A 60 -0.81 -25.83 5.62
C ALA A 60 0.71 -26.03 5.49
N ARG A 61 1.42 -25.10 4.85
CA ARG A 61 2.89 -25.10 4.71
C ARG A 61 3.60 -25.11 6.06
N TYR A 62 3.04 -24.38 7.02
CA TYR A 62 3.56 -24.25 8.38
C TYR A 62 3.00 -25.30 9.35
N GLY A 63 2.25 -26.29 8.84
CA GLY A 63 1.60 -27.32 9.67
C GLY A 63 0.51 -26.75 10.59
N ARG A 64 -0.08 -25.61 10.22
CA ARG A 64 -1.16 -24.98 10.98
C ARG A 64 -2.53 -25.50 10.53
N PRO A 65 -3.52 -25.53 11.44
CA PRO A 65 -4.90 -25.86 11.07
C PRO A 65 -5.48 -24.81 10.10
N SER A 66 -6.61 -25.15 9.48
CA SER A 66 -7.41 -24.19 8.69
C SER A 66 -7.66 -22.92 9.50
N LEU A 67 -7.48 -21.78 8.85
CA LEU A 67 -7.65 -20.47 9.48
C LEU A 67 -9.14 -20.18 9.61
N ARG A 68 -9.63 -20.11 10.86
CA ARG A 68 -11.04 -19.81 11.17
C ARG A 68 -11.19 -18.46 11.81
N THR A 69 -10.16 -17.99 12.49
CA THR A 69 -10.17 -16.78 13.30
C THR A 69 -8.94 -15.91 13.00
N HIS A 70 -9.02 -14.63 13.36
CA HIS A 70 -7.86 -13.75 13.30
C HIS A 70 -6.71 -14.21 14.25
N ALA A 71 -7.04 -14.97 15.30
CA ALA A 71 -6.02 -15.59 16.15
C ALA A 71 -5.22 -16.66 15.41
N ASP A 72 -5.85 -17.41 14.49
CA ASP A 72 -5.16 -18.39 13.65
C ASP A 72 -4.20 -17.69 12.67
N VAL A 73 -4.56 -16.50 12.18
CA VAL A 73 -3.67 -15.67 11.35
C VAL A 73 -2.46 -15.21 12.17
N LEU A 74 -2.63 -14.81 13.43
CA LEU A 74 -1.51 -14.47 14.31
C LEU A 74 -0.59 -15.68 14.54
N ASP A 75 -1.14 -16.88 14.73
CA ASP A 75 -0.36 -18.11 14.86
C ASP A 75 0.40 -18.46 13.59
N LEU A 76 -0.17 -18.19 12.42
CA LEU A 76 0.52 -18.30 11.13
C LEU A 76 1.68 -17.29 11.04
N LEU A 77 1.47 -16.02 11.40
CA LEU A 77 2.52 -14.99 11.35
C LEU A 77 3.67 -15.28 12.33
N LEU A 78 3.38 -15.84 13.50
CA LEU A 78 4.40 -16.36 14.43
C LEU A 78 5.19 -17.52 13.82
N ALA A 79 4.48 -18.48 13.19
CA ALA A 79 5.12 -19.63 12.54
C ALA A 79 6.02 -19.22 11.37
N ALA A 80 5.58 -18.22 10.61
CA ALA A 80 6.31 -17.64 9.50
C ALA A 80 7.47 -16.74 9.94
N GLY A 81 7.61 -16.46 11.24
CA GLY A 81 8.66 -15.60 11.76
C GLY A 81 8.54 -14.14 11.30
N VAL A 82 7.32 -13.70 10.98
CA VAL A 82 6.99 -12.31 10.67
C VAL A 82 6.89 -11.50 11.96
N ILE A 83 6.37 -12.12 13.02
CA ILE A 83 6.30 -11.58 14.37
C ILE A 83 6.96 -12.55 15.37
N TYR A 84 7.47 -12.00 16.46
CA TYR A 84 8.04 -12.75 17.58
C TYR A 84 7.25 -12.50 18.85
N GLU A 85 7.14 -13.53 19.68
CA GLU A 85 6.58 -13.45 21.02
C GLU A 85 7.74 -13.45 22.03
N VAL A 86 7.89 -12.36 22.77
CA VAL A 86 8.95 -12.18 23.77
C VAL A 86 8.31 -11.75 25.09
N PRO A 87 8.60 -12.42 26.23
CA PRO A 87 8.08 -12.02 27.52
C PRO A 87 8.68 -10.69 27.97
N ASP A 88 7.84 -9.81 28.52
CA ASP A 88 8.28 -8.56 29.15
C ASP A 88 8.93 -8.79 30.53
N ALA A 89 9.34 -7.70 31.20
CA ALA A 89 9.95 -7.75 32.52
C ALA A 89 9.05 -8.40 33.61
N HIS A 90 7.74 -8.52 33.36
CA HIS A 90 6.78 -9.17 34.25
C HIS A 90 6.43 -10.59 33.81
N GLY A 91 7.08 -11.12 32.77
CA GLY A 91 6.82 -12.44 32.20
C GLY A 91 5.57 -12.50 31.32
N THR A 92 4.98 -11.36 30.97
CA THR A 92 3.80 -11.32 30.08
C THR A 92 4.27 -11.41 28.62
N PRO A 93 3.78 -12.36 27.81
CA PRO A 93 4.17 -12.45 26.41
C PRO A 93 3.72 -11.23 25.60
N ARG A 94 4.66 -10.65 24.83
CA ARG A 94 4.45 -9.49 23.97
C ARG A 94 4.84 -9.81 22.54
N PHE A 95 4.03 -9.35 21.60
CA PHE A 95 4.31 -9.48 20.18
C PHE A 95 5.11 -8.29 19.66
N TYR A 96 6.14 -8.60 18.89
CA TYR A 96 6.98 -7.62 18.19
C TYR A 96 7.11 -8.01 16.72
N PRO A 97 7.01 -7.05 15.78
CA PRO A 97 7.34 -7.31 14.40
C PRO A 97 8.83 -7.61 14.27
N ARG A 98 9.18 -8.58 13.42
CA ARG A 98 10.57 -8.82 13.05
C ARG A 98 11.14 -7.56 12.38
N THR A 99 12.33 -7.14 12.81
CA THR A 99 13.04 -6.00 12.23
C THR A 99 14.45 -6.42 11.78
N PRO A 100 14.82 -6.25 10.49
CA PRO A 100 13.98 -5.74 9.40
C PRO A 100 12.82 -6.70 9.07
N ALA A 101 11.69 -6.15 8.63
CA ALA A 101 10.53 -6.96 8.24
C ALA A 101 10.92 -7.88 7.07
N PRO A 102 10.59 -9.18 7.14
CA PRO A 102 10.91 -10.10 6.06
C PRO A 102 10.09 -9.75 4.82
N VAL A 103 10.66 -10.00 3.65
CA VAL A 103 9.92 -9.88 2.39
C VAL A 103 8.91 -11.03 2.34
N PRO A 104 7.64 -10.81 1.94
CA PRO A 104 6.66 -11.90 1.81
C PRO A 104 7.18 -13.14 1.06
N ALA A 105 7.91 -12.99 -0.04
CA ALA A 105 8.55 -14.10 -0.75
C ALA A 105 9.62 -14.89 0.05
N ASP A 106 10.16 -14.33 1.14
CA ASP A 106 11.10 -15.02 2.02
C ASP A 106 10.38 -15.93 3.03
N VAL A 107 9.09 -15.69 3.27
CA VAL A 107 8.28 -16.38 4.29
C VAL A 107 7.09 -17.14 3.71
N PHE A 108 6.63 -16.81 2.52
CA PHE A 108 5.52 -17.46 1.85
C PHE A 108 5.95 -17.89 0.44
N ASP A 109 5.55 -19.11 0.07
CA ASP A 109 5.73 -19.62 -1.29
C ASP A 109 4.68 -18.97 -2.20
N LEU A 110 4.99 -17.75 -2.65
CA LEU A 110 4.12 -16.99 -3.54
C LEU A 110 4.08 -17.64 -4.92
N THR A 111 2.90 -17.67 -5.52
CA THR A 111 2.73 -17.91 -6.97
C THR A 111 3.40 -16.78 -7.77
N GLU A 112 3.61 -17.00 -9.06
CA GLU A 112 4.19 -15.98 -9.95
C GLU A 112 3.36 -14.69 -9.99
N GLU A 113 2.03 -14.83 -10.01
CA GLU A 113 1.08 -13.72 -9.94
C GLU A 113 1.19 -12.94 -8.62
N GLU A 114 1.20 -13.65 -7.48
CA GLU A 114 1.35 -13.03 -6.16
C GLU A 114 2.71 -12.33 -6.01
N ALA A 115 3.79 -12.92 -6.54
CA ALA A 115 5.11 -12.30 -6.55
C ALA A 115 5.17 -11.06 -7.45
N ALA A 116 4.43 -11.04 -8.56
CA ALA A 116 4.30 -9.87 -9.43
C ALA A 116 3.54 -8.73 -8.73
N ILE A 117 2.42 -9.04 -8.07
CA ILE A 117 1.66 -8.08 -7.25
C ILE A 117 2.55 -7.53 -6.13
N GLN A 118 3.24 -8.41 -5.41
CA GLN A 118 4.15 -8.00 -4.34
C GLN A 118 5.26 -7.07 -4.84
N ARG A 119 5.85 -7.37 -6.01
CA ARG A 119 6.85 -6.52 -6.65
C ARG A 119 6.27 -5.16 -7.02
N ARG A 120 5.05 -5.13 -7.56
CA ARG A 120 4.33 -3.90 -7.91
C ARG A 120 4.14 -3.02 -6.68
N LEU A 121 3.52 -3.55 -5.62
CA LEU A 121 3.28 -2.83 -4.35
C LEU A 121 4.57 -2.27 -3.73
N ARG A 122 5.69 -3.01 -3.85
CA ARG A 122 6.99 -2.53 -3.37
C ARG A 122 7.53 -1.37 -4.18
N ILE A 123 7.36 -1.39 -5.50
CA ILE A 123 7.77 -0.30 -6.38
C ILE A 123 6.88 0.91 -6.08
N ASP A 124 5.58 0.72 -5.99
CA ASP A 124 4.62 1.77 -5.67
C ASP A 124 5.00 2.44 -4.34
N SER A 125 5.13 1.65 -3.26
CA SER A 125 5.51 2.19 -1.94
C SER A 125 6.89 2.86 -1.91
N ALA A 126 7.85 2.41 -2.73
CA ALA A 126 9.20 2.98 -2.75
C ALA A 126 9.24 4.34 -3.45
N TYR A 127 8.43 4.53 -4.51
CA TYR A 127 8.51 5.71 -5.36
C TYR A 127 7.22 6.54 -5.39
N GLU A 128 6.21 6.23 -4.57
CA GLU A 128 4.98 7.01 -4.44
C GLU A 128 5.28 8.48 -4.11
N ALA A 129 6.09 8.72 -3.08
CA ALA A 129 6.47 10.08 -2.69
C ALA A 129 7.23 10.83 -3.81
N ASP A 130 8.09 10.11 -4.54
CA ASP A 130 8.83 10.67 -5.68
C ASP A 130 7.91 10.99 -6.84
N SER A 131 6.89 10.15 -7.09
CA SER A 131 5.88 10.38 -8.12
C SER A 131 5.07 11.65 -7.83
N TYR A 132 4.73 11.92 -6.56
CA TYR A 132 4.07 13.18 -6.16
C TYR A 132 4.94 14.40 -6.42
N ARG A 133 6.24 14.34 -6.12
CA ARG A 133 7.17 15.43 -6.45
C ARG A 133 7.28 15.68 -7.96
N VAL A 134 7.15 14.65 -8.78
CA VAL A 134 7.09 14.80 -10.24
C VAL A 134 5.76 15.43 -10.67
N ILE A 135 4.63 15.09 -10.02
CA ILE A 135 3.33 15.73 -10.25
C ILE A 135 3.40 17.23 -9.94
N ASP A 136 4.08 17.64 -8.86
CA ASP A 136 4.22 19.05 -8.49
C ASP A 136 4.86 19.92 -9.60
N LEU A 137 5.61 19.33 -10.54
CA LEU A 137 6.13 20.06 -11.70
C LEU A 137 5.05 20.53 -12.67
N PHE A 138 3.90 19.88 -12.65
CA PHE A 138 2.76 20.19 -13.49
C PHE A 138 1.83 21.21 -12.84
N GLU A 139 2.02 21.56 -11.57
CA GLU A 139 1.23 22.62 -10.91
C GLU A 139 2.12 23.56 -10.08
N PRO A 140 3.15 24.19 -10.68
CA PRO A 140 3.95 25.17 -9.96
C PRO A 140 3.07 26.37 -9.59
N ASP A 141 3.07 26.73 -8.31
CA ASP A 141 2.35 27.90 -7.78
C ASP A 141 0.83 27.90 -8.06
N GLY A 142 0.23 26.72 -8.27
CA GLY A 142 -1.21 26.56 -8.53
C GLY A 142 -1.62 26.70 -10.01
N GLU A 143 -0.66 26.86 -10.94
CA GLU A 143 -0.94 26.88 -12.38
C GLU A 143 -0.71 25.51 -13.01
N ARG A 144 -1.79 24.87 -13.47
CA ARG A 144 -1.71 23.57 -14.14
C ARG A 144 -1.07 23.69 -15.52
N HIS A 145 -0.03 22.89 -15.75
CA HIS A 145 0.66 22.70 -17.02
C HIS A 145 0.27 21.34 -17.61
N GLU A 146 0.08 21.26 -18.92
CA GLU A 146 -0.21 19.98 -19.59
C GLU A 146 1.07 19.21 -19.95
N GLU A 147 2.20 19.89 -20.03
CA GLU A 147 3.45 19.33 -20.52
C GLU A 147 4.66 19.91 -19.78
N VAL A 148 5.58 19.04 -19.37
CA VAL A 148 6.87 19.39 -18.77
C VAL A 148 8.00 18.81 -19.61
N VAL A 149 8.97 19.65 -19.96
CA VAL A 149 10.20 19.25 -20.66
C VAL A 149 11.34 19.06 -19.65
N THR A 150 11.87 17.83 -19.55
CA THR A 150 12.82 17.46 -18.49
C THR A 150 13.82 16.39 -18.94
N SER A 151 14.70 15.95 -18.04
CA SER A 151 15.59 14.79 -18.20
C SER A 151 15.61 14.00 -16.89
N LEU A 152 16.06 12.74 -16.92
CA LEU A 152 16.15 11.94 -15.69
C LEU A 152 17.13 12.56 -14.69
N ASP A 153 18.22 13.19 -15.16
CA ASP A 153 19.14 13.93 -14.27
C ASP A 153 18.46 15.10 -13.54
N ARG A 154 17.52 15.79 -14.21
CA ARG A 154 16.80 16.92 -13.60
C ARG A 154 15.75 16.42 -12.60
N LEU A 155 15.05 15.34 -12.95
CA LEU A 155 14.08 14.69 -12.07
C LEU A 155 14.75 14.08 -10.84
N ALA A 156 15.91 13.42 -11.00
CA ALA A 156 16.68 12.87 -9.90
C ALA A 156 17.02 13.94 -8.85
N ARG A 157 17.43 15.14 -9.29
CA ARG A 157 17.69 16.27 -8.39
C ARG A 157 16.42 16.80 -7.71
N LEU A 158 15.27 16.74 -8.38
CA LEU A 158 14.00 17.17 -7.81
C LEU A 158 13.57 16.25 -6.66
N ILE A 159 13.75 14.94 -6.83
CA ILE A 159 13.34 13.93 -5.86
C ILE A 159 14.44 13.62 -4.82
N ASP A 160 15.58 14.30 -4.88
CA ASP A 160 16.78 14.02 -4.05
C ASP A 160 17.23 12.54 -4.14
N GLY A 161 17.12 11.98 -5.34
CA GLY A 161 17.46 10.59 -5.65
C GLY A 161 18.43 10.49 -6.82
N ASP A 162 18.43 9.34 -7.48
CA ASP A 162 19.27 9.09 -8.65
C ASP A 162 18.43 8.91 -9.95
N PRO A 163 19.06 8.86 -11.15
CA PRO A 163 18.32 8.71 -12.40
C PRO A 163 17.50 7.42 -12.55
N HIS A 164 17.79 6.38 -11.77
CA HIS A 164 16.98 5.17 -11.69
C HIS A 164 15.69 5.43 -10.91
N ASP A 165 15.77 6.09 -9.74
CA ASP A 165 14.59 6.45 -8.94
C ASP A 165 13.65 7.34 -9.75
N ALA A 166 14.21 8.34 -10.44
CA ALA A 166 13.45 9.21 -11.33
C ALA A 166 12.78 8.45 -12.48
N ARG A 167 13.41 7.38 -12.99
CA ARG A 167 12.83 6.54 -14.03
C ARG A 167 11.64 5.76 -13.49
N GLU A 168 11.77 5.15 -12.32
CA GLU A 168 10.70 4.35 -11.71
C GLU A 168 9.53 5.23 -11.28
N ALA A 169 9.79 6.42 -10.71
CA ALA A 169 8.75 7.39 -10.37
C ALA A 169 7.92 7.83 -11.59
N VAL A 170 8.57 8.14 -12.72
CA VAL A 170 7.83 8.46 -13.95
C VAL A 170 7.11 7.23 -14.51
N ARG A 171 7.69 6.03 -14.40
CA ARG A 171 7.03 4.81 -14.85
C ARG A 171 5.72 4.58 -14.09
N LEU A 172 5.71 4.74 -12.77
CA LEU A 172 4.50 4.67 -11.96
C LEU A 172 3.40 5.61 -12.46
N LEU A 173 3.76 6.86 -12.74
CA LEU A 173 2.82 7.85 -13.28
C LEU A 173 2.25 7.42 -14.65
N THR A 174 3.08 6.85 -15.52
CA THR A 174 2.61 6.40 -16.84
C THR A 174 1.80 5.11 -16.80
N GLU A 175 2.06 4.23 -15.83
CA GLU A 175 1.32 2.97 -15.65
C GLU A 175 -0.10 3.21 -15.09
N ALA A 176 -0.28 4.29 -14.32
CA ALA A 176 -1.61 4.73 -13.86
C ALA A 176 -2.50 5.24 -15.00
N GLY A 177 -1.92 5.67 -16.14
CA GLY A 177 -2.65 6.16 -17.31
C GLY A 177 -2.82 7.68 -17.38
N ASP A 178 -2.63 8.39 -16.28
CA ASP A 178 -2.75 9.86 -16.22
C ASP A 178 -1.63 10.60 -16.97
N PHE A 179 -0.47 9.95 -17.13
CA PHE A 179 0.72 10.55 -17.72
C PHE A 179 1.22 9.78 -18.95
N THR A 180 1.78 10.52 -19.90
CA THR A 180 2.47 9.93 -21.07
C THR A 180 3.84 10.55 -21.26
N THR A 181 4.76 9.80 -21.87
CA THR A 181 6.12 10.28 -22.18
C THR A 181 6.39 10.25 -23.67
N SER A 182 7.15 11.23 -24.18
CA SER A 182 7.49 11.30 -25.60
C SER A 182 8.51 10.26 -26.05
N LEU A 183 9.22 9.63 -25.11
CA LEU A 183 10.26 8.63 -25.35
C LEU A 183 10.08 7.49 -24.37
N ASP A 184 10.38 6.26 -24.81
CA ASP A 184 10.52 5.13 -23.90
C ASP A 184 11.68 5.39 -22.93
N LEU A 185 11.38 5.32 -21.64
CA LEU A 185 12.36 5.55 -20.59
C LEU A 185 13.27 4.33 -20.35
N THR A 186 12.90 3.17 -20.89
CA THR A 186 13.64 1.92 -20.79
C THR A 186 15.01 2.07 -21.44
N GLY A 187 16.06 2.15 -20.61
CA GLY A 187 17.42 2.36 -21.09
C GLY A 187 17.72 3.77 -21.63
N LEU A 188 16.83 4.74 -21.42
CA LEU A 188 17.07 6.12 -21.81
C LEU A 188 18.28 6.68 -21.03
N PRO A 189 19.29 7.28 -21.71
CA PRO A 189 20.41 7.94 -21.05
C PRO A 189 19.91 9.09 -20.17
N SER A 190 20.49 9.25 -18.97
CA SER A 190 19.93 10.15 -17.95
C SER A 190 19.87 11.63 -18.34
N HIS A 191 20.81 12.07 -19.17
CA HIS A 191 20.91 13.44 -19.68
C HIS A 191 19.98 13.72 -20.88
N LYS A 192 19.33 12.70 -21.46
CA LYS A 192 18.45 12.90 -22.61
C LYS A 192 17.18 13.62 -22.17
N VAL A 193 16.83 14.63 -22.96
CA VAL A 193 15.63 15.44 -22.74
C VAL A 193 14.43 14.75 -23.37
N PHE A 194 13.33 14.67 -22.61
CA PHE A 194 12.04 14.13 -23.03
C PHE A 194 10.91 15.00 -22.48
N ARG A 195 9.70 14.75 -22.99
CA ARG A 195 8.47 15.40 -22.52
C ARG A 195 7.66 14.43 -21.69
N ILE A 196 7.06 14.93 -20.62
CA ILE A 196 6.02 14.26 -19.86
C ILE A 196 4.76 15.08 -20.04
N ARG A 197 3.64 14.44 -20.37
CA ARG A 197 2.32 15.08 -20.52
C ARG A 197 1.37 14.53 -19.47
N CYS A 198 0.55 15.41 -18.90
CA CYS A 198 -0.52 15.06 -17.96
C CYS A 198 -1.87 15.20 -18.67
N ASP A 199 -2.70 14.16 -18.62
CA ASP A 199 -4.11 14.26 -18.96
C ASP A 199 -4.88 14.63 -17.68
N TRP A 200 -5.08 15.94 -17.47
CA TRP A 200 -5.78 16.43 -16.28
C TRP A 200 -7.23 15.95 -16.18
N GLU A 201 -7.88 15.68 -17.31
CA GLU A 201 -9.25 15.16 -17.30
C GLU A 201 -9.28 13.72 -16.82
N HIS A 202 -8.32 12.88 -17.24
CA HIS A 202 -8.17 11.54 -16.70
C HIS A 202 -7.72 11.57 -15.23
N PHE A 203 -6.73 12.41 -14.90
CA PHE A 203 -6.19 12.56 -13.55
C PHE A 203 -7.26 12.96 -12.52
N ASP A 204 -8.09 13.95 -12.84
CA ASP A 204 -9.15 14.43 -11.93
C ASP A 204 -10.28 13.40 -11.79
N ARG A 205 -10.55 12.58 -12.83
CA ARG A 205 -11.55 11.50 -12.75
C ARG A 205 -11.04 10.28 -11.98
N ALA A 206 -9.77 9.93 -12.14
CA ALA A 206 -9.20 8.70 -11.59
C ALA A 206 -8.79 8.84 -10.12
N ARG A 207 -8.65 10.06 -9.59
CA ARG A 207 -8.10 10.30 -8.25
C ARG A 207 -9.04 11.16 -7.42
N ILE A 208 -9.18 10.79 -6.15
CA ILE A 208 -9.88 11.61 -5.16
C ILE A 208 -9.05 12.87 -4.91
N GLY A 209 -9.51 14.00 -5.45
CA GLY A 209 -8.87 15.30 -5.28
C GLY A 209 -9.44 16.03 -4.07
N ILE A 210 -8.62 16.33 -3.05
CA ILE A 210 -9.03 17.24 -1.95
C ILE A 210 -8.55 18.64 -2.32
N HIS A 211 -9.45 19.49 -2.81
CA HIS A 211 -9.16 20.84 -3.32
C HIS A 211 -9.14 21.92 -2.22
N GLY A 212 -8.95 21.54 -0.96
CA GLY A 212 -8.94 22.46 0.18
C GLY A 212 -10.35 22.88 0.64
N LEU A 213 -10.44 23.95 1.43
CA LEU A 213 -11.71 24.46 1.97
C LEU A 213 -12.36 25.44 0.98
N THR A 214 -13.63 25.20 0.64
CA THR A 214 -14.48 26.17 -0.07
C THR A 214 -14.66 27.44 0.75
N GLU A 215 -15.15 28.52 0.12
CA GLU A 215 -15.49 29.78 0.80
C GLU A 215 -16.49 29.59 1.97
N ASP A 216 -17.25 28.50 1.96
CA ASP A 216 -18.19 28.11 3.02
C ASP A 216 -17.55 27.27 4.14
N GLY A 217 -16.23 27.06 4.11
CA GLY A 217 -15.50 26.26 5.10
C GLY A 217 -15.74 24.76 5.00
N ARG A 218 -16.08 24.24 3.80
CA ARG A 218 -16.24 22.80 3.55
C ARG A 218 -15.08 22.26 2.72
N LEU A 219 -14.62 21.05 3.02
CA LEU A 219 -13.63 20.39 2.16
C LEU A 219 -14.24 20.15 0.77
N ALA A 220 -13.66 20.75 -0.26
CA ALA A 220 -13.94 20.44 -1.65
C ALA A 220 -13.26 19.12 -1.98
N VAL A 221 -14.06 18.09 -2.27
CA VAL A 221 -13.55 16.78 -2.68
C VAL A 221 -14.12 16.48 -4.07
N THR A 222 -13.25 16.20 -5.03
CA THR A 222 -13.63 15.58 -6.29
C THR A 222 -13.58 14.08 -6.07
N LEU A 223 -14.73 13.44 -6.25
CA LEU A 223 -14.87 11.99 -6.20
C LEU A 223 -14.83 11.45 -7.64
N PRO A 224 -14.20 10.29 -7.88
CA PRO A 224 -14.26 9.62 -9.16
C PRO A 224 -15.70 9.45 -9.67
N ASP A 225 -15.89 9.52 -10.99
CA ASP A 225 -17.21 9.42 -11.64
C ASP A 225 -17.87 8.02 -11.44
N ASP A 226 -17.13 7.03 -10.94
CA ASP A 226 -17.56 5.64 -10.76
C ASP A 226 -17.81 5.24 -9.29
N LEU A 227 -18.22 6.18 -8.43
CA LEU A 227 -18.72 5.89 -7.07
C LEU A 227 -20.25 5.69 -7.02
#